data_AF-A0A9P6I1A6-F1
#
_entry.id   AF-A0A9P6I1A6-F1
#
_cell.length_a   1.000
_cell.length_b   1.000
_cell.length_c   1.000
_cell.angle_alpha   90.00
_cell.angle_beta   90.00
_cell.angle_gamma   90.00
#
_symmetry.space_group_name_H-M   'P 1'
#
loop_
_entity.id
_entity.type
_entity.pdbx_description
1 polymer ?
#
loop_
_entity_poly.entity_id
_entity_poly.type
_entity_poly.pdbx_seq_one_letter_code
_entity_poly.pdbx_strand_id
1 'polypeptide(L)'
;MARLPYPNVDPKTAPLNILKLLAHTPATANPWSQVGAAQFKDLKLSSKNRELAILLSTSKFRASYEWTHHVPVSTKEGVTDAQRDVLAQAGKQKGFFLRSPPQTADLFTLQEQTLLVFLEAIIDGPQVSEEIWKRAKSEFSDREIVEIITLQVSLPGYSG
;
A
#
# COMPACT_ATOMS: atom_id res chain seq x y z
N MET A 1 5.26 -6.64 19.16
CA MET A 1 6.43 -7.54 19.24
C MET A 1 6.27 -8.66 18.20
N ALA A 2 7.38 -9.25 17.74
CA ALA A 2 7.32 -10.37 16.80
C ALA A 2 6.73 -11.62 17.45
N ARG A 3 5.94 -12.39 16.68
CA ARG A 3 5.36 -13.67 17.12
C ARG A 3 6.34 -14.83 16.99
N LEU A 4 7.35 -14.68 16.13
CA LEU A 4 8.46 -15.61 15.99
C LEU A 4 9.74 -14.94 16.52
N PRO A 5 10.64 -15.70 17.18
CA PRO A 5 11.98 -15.20 17.44
C PRO A 5 12.66 -14.88 16.11
N TYR A 6 13.46 -13.81 16.08
CA TYR A 6 14.25 -13.51 14.90
C TYR A 6 15.44 -14.46 14.79
N PRO A 7 15.75 -15.02 13.61
CA PRO A 7 16.99 -15.73 13.38
C PRO A 7 18.19 -14.79 13.63
N ASN A 8 19.33 -15.35 14.00
CA ASN A 8 20.55 -14.57 14.12
C ASN A 8 21.05 -14.18 12.71
N VAL A 9 20.80 -12.92 12.32
CA VAL A 9 21.14 -12.36 11.01
C VAL A 9 22.00 -11.12 11.18
N ASP A 10 22.92 -10.88 10.24
CA ASP A 10 23.75 -9.67 10.24
C ASP A 10 22.84 -8.43 10.11
N PRO A 11 22.85 -7.49 11.08
CA PRO A 11 22.06 -6.26 11.01
C PRO A 11 22.30 -5.42 9.75
N LYS A 12 23.48 -5.53 9.12
CA LYS A 12 23.79 -4.86 7.84
C LYS A 12 22.97 -5.40 6.68
N THR A 13 22.65 -6.70 6.72
CA THR A 13 21.88 -7.40 5.68
C THR A 13 20.36 -7.40 5.95
N ALA A 14 19.96 -7.23 7.21
CA ALA A 14 18.56 -7.19 7.63
C ALA A 14 18.28 -6.03 8.62
N PRO A 15 18.37 -4.77 8.17
CA PRO A 15 18.18 -3.60 9.03
C PRO A 15 16.74 -3.46 9.54
N LEU A 16 15.75 -3.93 8.78
CA LEU A 16 14.34 -3.90 9.15
C LEU A 16 13.91 -5.23 9.76
N ASN A 17 12.99 -5.18 10.73
CA ASN A 17 12.45 -6.37 11.39
C ASN A 17 11.77 -7.34 10.42
N ILE A 18 11.19 -6.82 9.33
CA ILE A 18 10.64 -7.66 8.28
C ILE A 18 11.69 -8.52 7.58
N LEU A 19 12.88 -7.99 7.32
CA LEU A 19 13.95 -8.75 6.66
C LEU A 19 14.45 -9.88 7.57
N LYS A 20 14.45 -9.64 8.89
CA LYS A 20 14.74 -10.68 9.89
C LYS A 20 13.66 -11.76 9.91
N LEU A 21 12.39 -11.39 9.75
CA LEU A 21 11.29 -12.36 9.65
C LEU A 21 11.41 -13.23 8.40
N LEU A 22 11.72 -12.62 7.25
CA LEU A 22 11.89 -13.34 5.97
C LEU A 22 13.08 -14.30 5.98
N ALA A 23 14.06 -14.10 6.85
CA ALA A 23 15.20 -15.01 7.01
C ALA A 23 14.80 -16.43 7.48
N HIS A 24 13.58 -16.61 8.01
CA HIS A 24 13.01 -17.95 8.25
C HIS A 24 12.75 -18.74 6.97
N THR A 25 12.69 -18.07 5.80
CA THR A 25 12.48 -18.70 4.49
C THR A 25 13.51 -18.18 3.47
N PRO A 26 14.76 -18.68 3.52
CA PRO A 26 15.84 -18.19 2.65
C PRO A 26 15.50 -18.27 1.16
N ALA A 27 14.77 -19.31 0.75
CA ALA A 27 14.37 -19.54 -0.64
C ALA A 27 13.47 -18.42 -1.21
N THR A 28 12.68 -17.75 -0.37
CA THR A 28 11.78 -16.66 -0.79
C THR A 28 12.25 -15.28 -0.35
N ALA A 29 13.18 -15.18 0.61
CA ALA A 29 13.66 -13.90 1.14
C ALA A 29 14.25 -12.99 0.06
N ASN A 30 15.11 -13.53 -0.81
CA ASN A 30 15.74 -12.75 -1.87
C ASN A 30 14.74 -12.33 -2.97
N PRO A 31 13.92 -13.23 -3.55
CA PRO A 31 12.85 -12.83 -4.48
C PRO A 31 11.91 -11.77 -3.90
N TRP A 32 11.52 -11.91 -2.63
CA TRP A 32 10.65 -10.94 -1.97
C TRP A 32 11.32 -9.56 -1.83
N SER A 33 12.61 -9.54 -1.46
CA SER A 33 13.39 -8.31 -1.37
C SER A 33 13.56 -7.62 -2.73
N GLN A 34 13.69 -8.39 -3.82
CA GLN A 34 13.76 -7.85 -5.18
C GLN A 34 12.45 -7.19 -5.61
N VAL A 35 11.30 -7.80 -5.27
CA VAL A 35 9.99 -7.18 -5.49
C VAL A 35 9.87 -5.86 -4.72
N GLY A 36 10.23 -5.85 -3.43
CA GLY A 36 10.19 -4.62 -2.63
C GLY A 36 11.13 -3.53 -3.16
N ALA A 37 12.32 -3.90 -3.63
CA ALA A 37 13.27 -2.96 -4.26
C ALA A 37 12.70 -2.36 -5.56
N ALA A 38 12.07 -3.18 -6.40
CA ALA A 38 11.42 -2.72 -7.63
C ALA A 38 10.25 -1.80 -7.34
N GLN A 39 9.42 -2.11 -6.34
CA GLN A 39 8.33 -1.25 -5.88
C GLN A 39 8.83 0.13 -5.43
N PHE A 40 9.99 0.16 -4.77
CA PHE A 40 10.59 1.41 -4.31
C PHE A 40 11.21 2.24 -5.45
N LYS A 41 11.89 1.62 -6.41
CA LYS A 41 12.75 2.34 -7.38
C LYS A 41 12.24 2.34 -8.82
N ASP A 42 11.62 1.26 -9.26
CA ASP A 42 11.51 0.93 -10.68
C ASP A 42 10.09 1.06 -11.24
N LEU A 43 9.10 1.42 -10.42
CA LEU A 43 7.72 1.61 -10.87
C LEU A 43 7.57 2.88 -11.72
N LYS A 44 6.63 2.85 -12.67
CA LYS A 44 6.20 4.03 -13.44
C LYS A 44 5.25 4.91 -12.63
N LEU A 45 4.41 4.29 -11.79
CA LEU A 45 3.50 5.00 -10.89
C LEU A 45 4.27 6.04 -10.08
N SER A 46 3.72 7.24 -9.90
CA SER A 46 4.43 8.31 -9.17
C SER A 46 4.69 7.92 -7.70
N SER A 47 5.79 8.41 -7.11
CA SER A 47 6.13 8.09 -5.71
C SER A 47 4.99 8.43 -4.75
N LYS A 48 4.32 9.58 -4.92
CA LYS A 48 3.14 9.95 -4.12
C LYS A 48 2.01 8.93 -4.25
N ASN A 49 1.68 8.50 -5.47
CA ASN A 49 0.62 7.52 -5.72
C ASN A 49 0.97 6.13 -5.15
N ARG A 50 2.26 5.75 -5.14
CA ARG A 50 2.71 4.53 -4.45
C ARG A 50 2.44 4.62 -2.96
N GLU A 51 2.80 5.73 -2.32
CA GLU A 51 2.57 5.92 -0.88
C GLU A 51 1.07 5.97 -0.54
N LEU A 52 0.22 6.57 -1.38
CA LEU A 52 -1.23 6.49 -1.22
C LEU A 52 -1.75 5.04 -1.29
N ALA A 53 -1.26 4.25 -2.25
CA ALA A 53 -1.62 2.84 -2.41
C ALA A 53 -1.16 2.00 -1.20
N ILE A 54 0.06 2.22 -0.72
CA ILE A 54 0.62 1.51 0.43
C ILE A 54 -0.12 1.90 1.71
N LEU A 55 -0.36 3.18 1.96
CA LEU A 55 -1.10 3.63 3.13
C LEU A 55 -2.55 3.12 3.13
N LEU A 56 -3.24 3.11 1.98
CA LEU A 56 -4.57 2.50 1.90
C LEU A 56 -4.52 1.01 2.21
N SER A 57 -3.59 0.27 1.60
CA SER A 57 -3.43 -1.18 1.81
C SER A 57 -3.15 -1.47 3.28
N THR A 58 -2.14 -0.85 3.86
CA THR A 58 -1.76 -1.05 5.27
C THR A 58 -2.87 -0.69 6.24
N SER A 59 -3.64 0.36 5.95
CA SER A 59 -4.83 0.73 6.72
C SER A 59 -5.92 -0.35 6.65
N LYS A 60 -6.25 -0.84 5.45
CA LYS A 60 -7.26 -1.90 5.24
C LYS A 60 -6.86 -3.24 5.85
N PHE A 61 -5.58 -3.60 5.77
CA PHE A 61 -5.04 -4.83 6.35
C PHE A 61 -4.66 -4.70 7.83
N ARG A 62 -4.83 -3.51 8.44
CA ARG A 62 -4.46 -3.22 9.83
C ARG A 62 -2.97 -3.47 10.13
N ALA A 63 -2.11 -3.24 9.13
CA ALA A 63 -0.66 -3.43 9.21
C ALA A 63 0.02 -2.20 9.83
N SER A 64 -0.12 -2.04 11.16
CA SER A 64 0.42 -0.88 11.90
C SER A 64 1.93 -0.70 11.73
N TYR A 65 2.70 -1.79 11.68
CA TYR A 65 4.14 -1.75 11.44
C TYR A 65 4.48 -1.06 10.12
N GLU A 66 3.86 -1.48 9.02
CA GLU A 66 4.10 -0.92 7.70
C GLU A 66 3.60 0.53 7.62
N TRP A 67 2.40 0.82 8.13
CA TRP A 67 1.87 2.17 8.22
C TRP A 67 2.88 3.13 8.87
N THR A 68 3.42 2.77 10.04
CA THR A 68 4.41 3.60 10.75
C THR A 68 5.68 3.84 9.94
N HIS A 69 6.15 2.87 9.14
CA HIS A 69 7.33 3.05 8.29
C HIS A 69 7.05 3.93 7.08
N HIS A 70 5.82 3.91 6.57
CA HIS A 70 5.43 4.66 5.39
C HIS A 70 4.95 6.09 5.67
N VAL A 71 4.51 6.42 6.90
CA VAL A 71 4.18 7.82 7.26
C VAL A 71 5.31 8.81 6.90
N PRO A 72 6.57 8.67 7.33
CA PRO A 72 7.62 9.63 7.01
C PRO A 72 7.95 9.68 5.50
N VAL A 73 7.85 8.55 4.80
CA VAL A 73 8.07 8.48 3.34
C VAL A 73 6.94 9.22 2.62
N SER A 74 5.69 8.94 2.97
CA SER A 74 4.51 9.60 2.42
C SER A 74 4.55 11.13 2.60
N THR A 75 5.02 11.62 3.75
CA THR A 75 5.20 13.06 3.99
C THR A 75 6.20 13.66 3.01
N LYS A 76 7.35 12.98 2.81
CA LYS A 76 8.38 13.43 1.87
C LYS A 76 7.86 13.45 0.43
N GLU A 77 7.04 12.48 0.04
CA GLU A 77 6.46 12.38 -1.29
C GLU A 77 5.18 13.23 -1.48
N GLY A 78 4.80 14.02 -0.47
CA GLY A 78 3.74 15.04 -0.58
C GLY A 78 2.33 14.56 -0.23
N VAL A 79 2.16 13.41 0.41
CA VAL A 79 0.89 13.01 1.03
C VAL A 79 0.66 13.89 2.28
N THR A 80 -0.49 14.54 2.37
CA THR A 80 -0.80 15.45 3.48
C THR A 80 -1.32 14.72 4.71
N ASP A 81 -1.29 15.36 5.88
CA ASP A 81 -1.90 14.80 7.10
C ASP A 81 -3.41 14.55 6.91
N ALA A 82 -4.13 15.48 6.27
CA ALA A 82 -5.53 15.31 5.96
C ALA A 82 -5.80 14.09 5.05
N GLN A 83 -4.95 13.86 4.04
CA GLN A 83 -5.05 12.65 3.21
C GLN A 83 -4.80 11.39 4.05
N ARG A 84 -3.78 11.37 4.93
CA ARG A 84 -3.52 10.25 5.84
C ARG A 84 -4.69 9.97 6.80
N ASP A 85 -5.31 11.01 7.34
CA ASP A 85 -6.46 10.87 8.23
C ASP A 85 -7.64 10.21 7.53
N VAL A 86 -7.91 10.58 6.27
CA VAL A 86 -8.93 9.92 5.44
C VAL A 86 -8.58 8.46 5.20
N LEU A 87 -7.32 8.15 4.85
CA LEU A 87 -6.86 6.78 4.64
C LEU A 87 -6.97 5.92 5.91
N ALA A 88 -6.69 6.49 7.08
CA ALA A 88 -6.86 5.81 8.38
C ALA A 88 -8.34 5.54 8.69
N GLN A 89 -9.25 6.44 8.30
CA GLN A 89 -10.70 6.20 8.41
C GLN A 89 -11.18 5.13 7.43
N ALA A 90 -10.63 5.10 6.21
CA ALA A 90 -10.97 4.12 5.19
C ALA A 90 -10.67 2.68 5.62
N GLY A 91 -9.65 2.44 6.46
CA GLY A 91 -9.35 1.13 7.02
C GLY A 91 -10.43 0.55 7.95
N LYS A 92 -11.38 1.38 8.42
CA LYS A 92 -12.42 0.97 9.38
C LYS A 92 -13.65 0.35 8.72
N GLN A 93 -13.81 0.47 7.40
CA GLN A 93 -14.98 -0.02 6.68
C GLN A 93 -14.66 -0.38 5.22
N LYS A 94 -15.44 -1.26 4.62
CA LYS A 94 -15.39 -1.56 3.17
C LYS A 94 -16.01 -0.43 2.35
N GLY A 95 -15.64 -0.29 1.08
CA GLY A 95 -16.27 0.64 0.13
C GLY A 95 -16.32 2.07 0.64
N PHE A 96 -15.29 2.52 1.35
CA PHE A 96 -15.16 3.87 1.88
C PHE A 96 -15.09 4.87 0.73
N PHE A 97 -14.21 4.64 -0.25
CA PHE A 97 -13.99 5.52 -1.40
C PHE A 97 -15.13 5.42 -2.42
N LEU A 98 -15.74 4.23 -2.58
CA LEU A 98 -16.93 4.08 -3.43
C LEU A 98 -18.16 4.85 -2.93
N ARG A 99 -18.29 5.02 -1.60
CA ARG A 99 -19.41 5.72 -0.96
C ARG A 99 -19.04 7.13 -0.49
N SER A 100 -17.84 7.60 -0.83
CA SER A 100 -17.20 8.69 -0.10
C SER A 100 -17.98 10.01 -0.14
N PRO A 101 -17.97 10.76 0.96
CA PRO A 101 -18.62 12.06 1.07
C PRO A 101 -17.86 13.14 0.25
N PRO A 102 -18.51 14.29 -0.07
CA PRO A 102 -17.92 15.38 -0.85
C PRO A 102 -16.55 15.87 -0.36
N GLN A 103 -16.26 15.75 0.94
CA GLN A 103 -15.04 16.21 1.59
C GLN A 103 -13.78 15.48 1.13
N THR A 104 -13.88 14.26 0.58
CA THR A 104 -12.74 13.59 -0.04
C THR A 104 -12.43 14.14 -1.44
N ALA A 105 -13.42 14.76 -2.11
CA ALA A 105 -13.25 15.24 -3.47
C ALA A 105 -12.28 16.43 -3.55
N ASP A 106 -12.23 17.26 -2.50
CA ASP A 106 -11.35 18.43 -2.44
C ASP A 106 -9.91 18.08 -2.00
N LEU A 107 -9.72 16.93 -1.35
CA LEU A 107 -8.42 16.51 -0.79
C LEU A 107 -7.57 15.67 -1.73
N PHE A 108 -8.18 15.07 -2.74
CA PHE A 108 -7.52 14.16 -3.68
C PHE A 108 -7.77 14.61 -5.11
N THR A 109 -6.75 14.55 -5.95
CA THR A 109 -6.93 14.77 -7.39
C THR A 109 -7.80 13.66 -8.00
N LEU A 110 -8.33 13.89 -9.20
CA LEU A 110 -9.10 12.87 -9.92
C LEU A 110 -8.34 11.53 -10.07
N GLN A 111 -7.05 11.61 -10.40
CA GLN A 111 -6.19 10.44 -10.54
C GLN A 111 -6.01 9.71 -9.20
N GLU A 112 -5.76 10.44 -8.10
CA GLU A 112 -5.62 9.88 -6.75
C GLU A 112 -6.92 9.23 -6.27
N GLN A 113 -8.07 9.87 -6.48
CA GLN A 113 -9.38 9.28 -6.17
C GLN A 113 -9.60 7.98 -6.95
N THR A 114 -9.27 7.97 -8.24
CA THR A 114 -9.40 6.79 -9.08
C THR A 114 -8.51 5.65 -8.60
N LEU A 115 -7.27 5.94 -8.18
CA LEU A 115 -6.37 4.96 -7.56
C LEU A 115 -6.97 4.37 -6.29
N LEU A 116 -7.51 5.21 -5.40
CA LEU A 116 -8.03 4.78 -4.10
C LEU A 116 -9.31 3.94 -4.25
N VAL A 117 -10.21 4.32 -5.16
CA VAL A 117 -11.41 3.54 -5.49
C VAL A 117 -11.03 2.19 -6.12
N PHE A 118 -10.10 2.20 -7.08
CA PHE A 118 -9.66 0.98 -7.76
C PHE A 118 -8.98 -0.01 -6.80
N LEU A 119 -8.04 0.48 -6.00
CA LEU A 119 -7.32 -0.35 -5.02
C LEU A 119 -8.26 -0.86 -3.91
N GLU A 120 -9.18 -0.03 -3.42
CA GLU A 120 -10.18 -0.48 -2.44
C GLU A 120 -11.05 -1.60 -3.01
N ALA A 121 -11.49 -1.49 -4.27
CA ALA A 121 -12.29 -2.52 -4.91
C ALA A 121 -11.54 -3.86 -4.99
N ILE A 122 -10.24 -3.84 -5.33
CA ILE A 122 -9.37 -5.03 -5.35
C ILE A 122 -9.25 -5.65 -3.95
N ILE A 123 -9.02 -4.82 -2.93
CA ILE A 123 -8.87 -5.29 -1.54
C ILE A 123 -10.18 -5.87 -1.00
N ASP A 124 -11.32 -5.26 -1.30
CA ASP A 124 -12.61 -5.62 -0.72
C ASP A 124 -13.24 -6.88 -1.34
N GLY A 125 -12.87 -7.25 -2.57
CA GLY A 125 -13.34 -8.45 -3.24
C GLY A 125 -12.58 -8.78 -4.54
N PRO A 126 -12.63 -10.04 -5.03
CA PRO A 126 -11.79 -10.50 -6.14
C PRO A 126 -12.19 -9.95 -7.51
N GLN A 127 -13.29 -9.18 -7.59
CA GLN A 127 -13.83 -8.65 -8.84
C GLN A 127 -13.94 -7.13 -8.74
N VAL A 128 -13.33 -6.45 -9.70
CA VAL A 128 -13.52 -5.03 -9.95
C VAL A 128 -14.61 -4.88 -11.00
N SER A 129 -15.57 -3.97 -10.80
CA SER A 129 -16.62 -3.73 -11.79
C SER A 129 -16.04 -3.12 -13.07
N GLU A 130 -16.71 -3.35 -14.21
CA GLU A 130 -16.33 -2.77 -15.51
C GLU A 130 -16.25 -1.23 -15.47
N GLU A 131 -17.10 -0.60 -14.68
CA GLU A 131 -17.10 0.86 -14.49
C GLU A 131 -15.81 1.33 -13.82
N ILE A 132 -15.43 0.72 -12.70
CA ILE A 132 -14.21 1.07 -11.97
C ILE A 132 -12.98 0.75 -12.84
N TRP A 133 -12.99 -0.38 -13.55
CA TRP A 133 -11.92 -0.77 -14.46
C TRP A 133 -11.71 0.24 -15.60
N LYS A 134 -12.80 0.66 -16.27
CA LYS A 134 -12.74 1.68 -17.33
C LYS A 134 -12.22 3.02 -16.82
N ARG A 135 -12.61 3.41 -15.60
CA ARG A 135 -12.10 4.63 -14.97
C ARG A 135 -10.61 4.52 -14.63
N ALA A 136 -10.15 3.40 -14.10
CA ALA A 136 -8.72 3.17 -13.89
C ALA A 136 -7.93 3.29 -15.21
N LYS A 137 -8.48 2.74 -16.30
CA LYS A 137 -7.89 2.83 -17.66
C LYS A 137 -7.90 4.23 -18.27
N SER A 138 -8.72 5.17 -17.79
CA SER A 138 -8.67 6.57 -18.26
C SER A 138 -7.56 7.38 -17.59
N GLU A 139 -7.20 7.02 -16.34
CA GLU A 139 -6.22 7.76 -15.54
C GLU A 139 -4.82 7.14 -15.51
N PHE A 140 -4.71 5.83 -15.79
CA PHE A 140 -3.48 5.05 -15.68
C PHE A 140 -3.19 4.20 -16.91
N SER A 141 -1.91 4.05 -17.25
CA SER A 141 -1.48 3.09 -18.26
C SER A 141 -1.60 1.64 -17.76
N ASP A 142 -1.59 0.66 -18.68
CA ASP A 142 -1.66 -0.76 -18.32
C ASP A 142 -0.57 -1.17 -17.33
N ARG A 143 0.64 -0.63 -17.51
CA ARG A 143 1.75 -0.83 -16.58
C ARG A 143 1.40 -0.32 -15.18
N GLU A 144 0.92 0.91 -15.06
CA GLU A 144 0.58 1.51 -13.76
C GLU A 144 -0.58 0.77 -13.08
N ILE A 145 -1.56 0.28 -13.83
CA ILE A 145 -2.65 -0.55 -13.30
C ILE A 145 -2.10 -1.83 -12.67
N VAL A 146 -1.21 -2.54 -13.37
CA VAL A 146 -0.56 -3.74 -12.82
C VAL A 146 0.31 -3.38 -11.62
N GLU A 147 1.04 -2.27 -11.67
CA GLU A 147 1.84 -1.80 -10.54
C GLU A 147 0.97 -1.53 -9.30
N ILE A 148 -0.18 -0.87 -9.44
CA ILE A 148 -1.16 -0.67 -8.34
C ILE A 148 -1.60 -2.02 -7.76
N ILE A 149 -1.92 -3.00 -8.61
CA ILE A 149 -2.30 -4.35 -8.16
C ILE A 149 -1.15 -5.01 -7.40
N THR A 150 0.09 -4.87 -7.86
CA THR A 150 1.24 -5.48 -7.16
C THR A 150 1.60 -4.77 -5.86
N LEU A 151 1.18 -3.52 -5.66
CA LEU A 151 1.40 -2.74 -4.43
C LEU A 151 0.45 -3.14 -3.29
N GLN A 152 -0.51 -4.05 -3.52
CA GLN A 152 -1.35 -4.63 -2.46
C GLN A 152 -0.59 -5.56 -1.49
N VAL A 153 0.70 -5.31 -1.26
CA VAL A 153 1.50 -6.09 -0.31
C VAL A 153 1.23 -5.52 1.07
N SER A 154 0.48 -6.27 1.88
CA SER A 154 0.61 -6.15 3.33
C SER A 154 1.29 -7.37 3.89
N LEU A 155 2.29 -7.15 4.71
CA LEU A 155 2.78 -8.16 5.61
C LEU A 155 1.87 -8.16 6.83
N PRO A 156 1.41 -9.34 7.28
CA PRO A 156 0.53 -9.42 8.44
C PRO A 156 1.21 -8.79 9.66
N GLY A 157 0.84 -7.54 9.95
CA GLY A 157 1.12 -6.86 11.21
C GLY A 157 0.10 -7.33 12.23
N TYR A 158 0.57 -7.65 13.44
CA TYR A 158 -0.33 -7.95 14.54
C TYR A 158 -1.10 -6.68 14.95
N SER A 159 -2.42 -6.70 14.84
CA SER A 159 -3.30 -5.85 15.64
C SER A 159 -3.43 -6.51 17.01
N GLY A 160 -2.74 -5.94 18.00
CA GLY A 160 -3.04 -6.19 19.41
C GLY A 160 -4.11 -5.25 19.89
#